data_AF-A0A7L3GVD6-F1
#
_entry.id   AF-A0A7L3GVD6-F1
#
_cell.length_a   1.000
_cell.length_b   1.000
_cell.length_c   1.000
_cell.angle_alpha   90.00
_cell.angle_beta   90.00
_cell.angle_gamma   90.00
#
_symmetry.space_group_name_H-M   'P 1'
#
loop_
_entity.id
_entity.type
_entity.pdbx_description
1 polymer ?
#
loop_
_entity_poly.entity_id
_entity_poly.type
_entity_poly.pdbx_seq_one_letter_code
_entity_poly.pdbx_strand_id
1 'polypeptide(L)'
;LTSYHVPQGIGDIVMIQSDHTGAMDILSAELETADLLGEQRKAQPPPLAAPTMWTTEKMKEFKAKMGKEKNGRMVVKRGEVVTVRVPTHPEGKCICWEFATDDYDIGFGVYFDWTTVTSTAITVHVSESSDEEDEEEDEEIEGLSPVGDVERGSKSYLRNRYGEITPVYRRNSHREVQAGSHQYPG
;
A
#
# COMPACT_ATOMS: atom_id res chain seq x y z
N LEU A 1 40.67 -40.85 -41.17
CA LEU A 1 40.78 -39.49 -41.75
C LEU A 1 39.42 -39.11 -42.30
N THR A 2 38.99 -37.88 -42.03
CA THR A 2 37.93 -37.08 -42.70
C THR A 2 36.47 -37.54 -42.61
N SER A 3 35.74 -36.75 -41.81
CA SER A 3 34.31 -36.52 -41.72
C SER A 3 33.71 -35.89 -42.99
N TYR A 4 32.41 -36.11 -43.24
CA TYR A 4 31.58 -35.13 -43.94
C TYR A 4 30.18 -35.01 -43.32
N HIS A 5 29.58 -33.86 -43.57
CA HIS A 5 28.70 -33.06 -42.73
C HIS A 5 27.21 -33.12 -43.17
N VAL A 6 26.33 -32.80 -42.22
CA VAL A 6 24.84 -32.72 -42.21
C VAL A 6 24.29 -31.66 -43.20
N PRO A 7 23.05 -31.73 -43.72
CA PRO A 7 21.89 -30.98 -43.14
C PRO A 7 20.52 -31.71 -43.24
N GLN A 8 19.76 -31.78 -42.14
CA GLN A 8 18.49 -31.08 -41.84
C GLN A 8 17.26 -31.35 -42.74
N GLY A 9 16.18 -31.82 -42.10
CA GLY A 9 14.80 -31.47 -42.49
C GLY A 9 13.75 -32.58 -42.37
N ILE A 10 12.72 -32.30 -41.55
CA ILE A 10 11.32 -32.77 -41.62
C ILE A 10 11.02 -34.19 -41.07
N GLY A 11 10.10 -34.26 -40.12
CA GLY A 11 9.50 -35.53 -39.68
C GLY A 11 8.44 -35.33 -38.61
N ASP A 12 7.19 -35.47 -39.03
CA ASP A 12 5.96 -35.46 -38.24
C ASP A 12 6.04 -36.38 -37.01
N ILE A 13 5.64 -35.88 -35.82
CA ILE A 13 5.49 -36.74 -34.64
C ILE A 13 4.04 -37.25 -34.60
N VAL A 14 3.92 -38.52 -34.95
CA VAL A 14 2.69 -39.33 -34.92
C VAL A 14 2.25 -39.55 -33.47
N MET A 15 1.00 -39.21 -33.14
CA MET A 15 0.37 -39.61 -31.89
C MET A 15 -0.08 -41.07 -31.99
N ILE A 16 0.47 -41.94 -31.14
CA ILE A 16 0.02 -43.32 -31.00
C ILE A 16 -0.95 -43.37 -29.82
N GLN A 17 -2.24 -43.52 -30.12
CA GLN A 17 -3.26 -43.92 -29.16
C GLN A 17 -3.17 -45.44 -28.96
N SER A 18 -3.08 -45.88 -27.71
CA SER A 18 -3.30 -47.27 -27.33
C SER A 18 -4.45 -47.35 -26.35
N ASP A 19 -5.49 -48.06 -26.74
CA ASP A 19 -6.68 -48.32 -25.94
C ASP A 19 -6.39 -49.47 -24.97
N HIS A 20 -6.32 -49.18 -23.66
CA HIS A 20 -6.50 -50.21 -22.65
C HIS A 20 -7.34 -49.70 -21.48
N THR A 21 -8.49 -50.35 -21.36
CA THR A 21 -9.40 -50.41 -20.22
C THR A 21 -8.69 -50.68 -18.91
N GLY A 22 -8.78 -49.73 -17.98
CA GLY A 22 -8.41 -49.91 -16.58
C GLY A 22 -9.14 -48.87 -15.74
N ALA A 23 -10.28 -49.26 -15.18
CA ALA A 23 -10.94 -48.48 -14.13
C ALA A 23 -10.02 -48.47 -12.90
N MET A 24 -9.57 -47.29 -12.49
CA MET A 24 -9.01 -47.06 -11.16
C MET A 24 -9.54 -45.72 -10.66
N ASP A 25 -10.26 -45.79 -9.55
CA ASP A 25 -10.92 -44.73 -8.82
C ASP A 25 -9.90 -43.66 -8.40
N ILE A 26 -10.03 -42.44 -8.92
CA ILE A 26 -9.45 -41.25 -8.27
C ILE A 26 -10.65 -40.38 -7.92
N LEU A 27 -10.95 -40.36 -6.63
CA LEU A 27 -11.90 -39.45 -6.01
C LEU A 27 -11.47 -38.02 -6.37
N SER A 28 -12.08 -37.45 -7.40
CA SER A 28 -11.97 -36.03 -7.72
C SER A 28 -12.56 -35.25 -6.56
N ALA A 29 -11.67 -34.63 -5.78
CA ALA A 29 -11.97 -33.53 -4.88
C ALA A 29 -12.43 -32.33 -5.73
N GLU A 30 -13.66 -32.40 -6.25
CA GLU A 30 -14.27 -31.35 -7.08
C GLU A 30 -15.14 -30.39 -6.26
N LEU A 31 -14.92 -30.27 -4.94
CA LEU A 31 -15.74 -29.40 -4.10
C LEU A 31 -15.01 -28.38 -3.23
N GLU A 32 -13.73 -28.10 -3.47
CA GLU A 32 -13.01 -27.04 -2.72
C GLU A 32 -12.11 -26.13 -3.57
N THR A 33 -12.06 -26.28 -4.89
CA THR A 33 -11.20 -25.44 -5.76
C THR A 33 -11.96 -24.41 -6.61
N ALA A 34 -13.30 -24.38 -6.54
CA ALA A 34 -14.09 -23.38 -7.25
C ALA A 34 -14.15 -22.01 -6.54
N ASP A 35 -13.77 -21.93 -5.26
CA ASP A 35 -13.90 -20.69 -4.48
C ASP A 35 -12.67 -19.75 -4.61
N LEU A 36 -11.55 -20.22 -5.19
CA LEU A 36 -10.34 -19.41 -5.35
C LEU A 36 -10.28 -18.61 -6.65
N LEU A 37 -11.29 -18.71 -7.50
CA LEU A 37 -11.43 -17.88 -8.72
C LEU A 37 -12.52 -16.82 -8.59
N GLY A 38 -13.09 -16.69 -7.39
CA GLY A 38 -14.28 -15.89 -7.09
C GLY A 38 -14.06 -14.60 -6.33
N GLU A 39 -12.84 -14.11 -6.10
CA GLU A 39 -12.64 -12.82 -5.43
C GLU A 39 -11.76 -11.85 -6.21
N GLN A 40 -12.49 -10.92 -6.83
CA GLN A 40 -12.10 -9.56 -7.16
C GLN A 40 -11.15 -9.41 -8.35
N ARG A 41 -11.76 -9.24 -9.53
CA ARG A 41 -11.46 -8.04 -10.33
C ARG A 41 -11.43 -6.87 -9.35
N LYS A 42 -10.25 -6.49 -8.85
CA LYS A 42 -10.07 -5.47 -7.81
C LYS A 42 -10.71 -4.20 -8.34
N ALA A 43 -11.96 -3.95 -7.96
CA ALA A 43 -12.67 -2.75 -8.34
C ALA A 43 -11.77 -1.59 -7.90
N GLN A 44 -11.57 -0.63 -8.80
CA GLN A 44 -10.75 0.53 -8.49
C GLN A 44 -11.31 1.16 -7.19
N PRO A 45 -10.45 1.51 -6.21
CA PRO A 45 -10.92 2.10 -4.97
C PRO A 45 -11.79 3.33 -5.26
N PRO A 46 -12.84 3.58 -4.46
CA PRO A 46 -13.74 4.70 -4.69
C PRO A 46 -12.97 6.03 -4.64
N PRO A 47 -13.42 7.05 -5.39
CA PRO A 47 -12.79 8.37 -5.35
C PRO A 47 -12.75 8.93 -3.94
N LEU A 48 -11.60 9.50 -3.55
CA LEU A 48 -11.47 10.21 -2.28
C LEU A 48 -12.02 11.63 -2.40
N ALA A 49 -12.72 12.09 -1.36
CA ALA A 49 -13.19 13.47 -1.27
C ALA A 49 -12.01 14.42 -1.04
N ALA A 50 -12.19 15.71 -1.37
CA ALA A 50 -11.21 16.71 -0.98
C ALA A 50 -11.17 16.86 0.55
N PRO A 51 -9.99 16.93 1.19
CA PRO A 51 -9.90 17.24 2.61
C PRO A 51 -10.30 18.69 2.87
N THR A 52 -10.82 18.96 4.06
CA THR A 52 -10.96 20.32 4.58
C THR A 52 -9.74 20.63 5.44
N MET A 53 -9.10 21.78 5.23
CA MET A 53 -7.90 22.20 5.97
C MET A 53 -8.09 23.61 6.51
N TRP A 54 -7.62 23.86 7.73
CA TRP A 54 -7.63 25.18 8.35
C TRP A 54 -6.51 25.30 9.39
N THR A 55 -6.29 26.50 9.89
CA THR A 55 -5.33 26.76 10.95
C THR A 55 -5.95 27.61 12.06
N THR A 56 -5.35 27.56 13.26
CA THR A 56 -5.73 28.42 14.37
C THR A 56 -4.52 28.91 15.16
N GLU A 57 -4.54 30.18 15.58
CA GLU A 57 -3.44 30.82 16.31
C GLU A 57 -3.41 30.46 17.82
N LYS A 58 -4.29 29.56 18.27
CA LYS A 58 -4.44 29.16 19.68
C LYS A 58 -3.38 28.15 20.17
N MET A 59 -2.11 28.39 19.82
CA MET A 59 -1.03 27.44 20.03
C MET A 59 -0.74 27.15 21.51
N LYS A 60 -0.78 28.18 22.37
CA LYS A 60 -0.56 28.02 23.82
C LYS A 60 -1.64 27.15 24.45
N GLU A 61 -2.91 27.40 24.13
CA GLU A 61 -4.05 26.63 24.62
C GLU A 61 -3.98 25.18 24.12
N PHE A 62 -3.68 25.00 22.83
CA PHE A 62 -3.54 23.68 22.22
C PHE A 62 -2.42 22.85 22.88
N LYS A 63 -1.22 23.40 23.03
CA LYS A 63 -0.10 22.70 23.67
C LYS A 63 -0.34 22.43 25.15
N ALA A 64 -1.01 23.33 25.87
CA ALA A 64 -1.40 23.11 27.26
C ALA A 64 -2.45 22.00 27.40
N LYS A 65 -3.40 21.91 26.45
CA LYS A 65 -4.37 20.81 26.37
C LYS A 65 -3.64 19.48 26.11
N MET A 66 -2.83 19.42 25.05
CA MET A 66 -2.11 18.20 24.67
C MET A 66 -1.07 17.76 25.70
N GLY A 67 -0.50 18.68 26.48
CA GLY A 67 0.42 18.36 27.58
C GLY A 67 -0.22 17.58 28.74
N LYS A 68 -1.56 17.56 28.84
CA LYS A 68 -2.31 16.78 29.83
C LYS A 68 -2.71 15.39 29.30
N GLU A 69 -2.70 15.21 27.99
CA GLU A 69 -3.07 13.96 27.33
C GLU A 69 -1.90 12.98 27.35
N LYS A 70 -2.12 11.75 27.83
CA LYS A 70 -1.07 10.73 27.99
C LYS A 70 -0.31 10.45 26.70
N ASN A 71 -1.00 10.50 25.56
CA ASN A 71 -0.45 10.23 24.23
C ASN A 71 -0.56 11.46 23.30
N GLY A 72 -0.70 12.67 23.86
CA GLY A 72 -0.88 13.91 23.09
C GLY A 72 0.41 14.53 22.54
N ARG A 73 1.57 13.92 22.83
CA ARG A 73 2.88 14.38 22.38
C ARG A 73 3.67 13.23 21.76
N MET A 74 4.32 13.53 20.64
CA MET A 74 5.19 12.61 19.94
C MET A 74 6.52 13.29 19.67
N VAL A 75 7.60 12.52 19.63
CA VAL A 75 8.94 13.00 19.27
C VAL A 75 9.30 12.43 17.91
N VAL A 76 9.65 13.30 16.97
CA VAL A 76 10.14 12.93 15.64
C VAL A 76 11.59 13.39 15.58
N LYS A 77 12.55 12.47 15.53
CA LYS A 77 13.97 12.83 15.44
C LYS A 77 14.35 13.19 14.00
N ARG A 78 15.55 13.74 13.84
CA ARG A 78 16.13 14.01 12.52
C ARG A 78 16.15 12.72 11.70
N GLY A 79 15.64 12.80 10.47
CA GLY A 79 15.59 11.66 9.56
C GLY A 79 14.50 10.64 9.90
N GLU A 80 13.75 10.77 10.99
CA GLU A 80 12.65 9.85 11.28
C GLU A 80 11.37 10.27 10.55
N VAL A 81 10.61 9.27 10.09
CA VAL A 81 9.24 9.40 9.63
C VAL A 81 8.35 8.65 10.61
N VAL A 82 7.41 9.37 11.21
CA VAL A 82 6.43 8.79 12.14
C VAL A 82 5.08 8.67 11.44
N THR A 83 4.57 7.44 11.38
CA THR A 83 3.27 7.11 10.80
C THR A 83 2.27 6.77 11.89
N VAL A 84 1.22 7.57 12.02
CA VAL A 84 0.08 7.29 12.91
C VAL A 84 -1.03 6.65 12.07
N ARG A 85 -1.33 5.37 12.31
CA ARG A 85 -2.45 4.68 11.65
C ARG A 85 -3.68 4.78 12.53
N VAL A 86 -4.71 5.42 11.98
CA VAL A 86 -6.01 5.60 12.63
C VAL A 86 -7.05 4.77 11.87
N PRO A 87 -7.52 3.64 12.43
CA PRO A 87 -8.57 2.85 11.80
C PRO A 87 -9.86 3.64 11.65
N THR A 88 -10.62 3.37 10.58
CA THR A 88 -11.99 3.89 10.47
C THR A 88 -12.84 3.31 11.60
N HIS A 89 -13.69 4.15 12.18
CA HIS A 89 -14.64 3.71 13.22
C HIS A 89 -15.96 3.31 12.55
N PRO A 90 -16.60 2.17 12.89
CA PRO A 90 -17.84 1.72 12.26
C PRO A 90 -18.98 2.74 12.28
N GLU A 91 -19.06 3.53 13.35
CA GLU A 91 -20.05 4.61 13.50
C GLU A 91 -19.52 6.00 13.11
N GLY A 92 -18.24 6.07 12.72
CA GLY A 92 -17.60 7.31 12.31
C GLY A 92 -17.90 7.64 10.85
N LYS A 93 -17.91 8.94 10.52
CA LYS A 93 -18.14 9.43 9.15
C LYS A 93 -16.93 10.13 8.55
N CYS A 94 -16.01 10.55 9.41
CA CYS A 94 -14.81 11.27 9.02
C CYS A 94 -13.72 11.08 10.07
N ILE A 95 -12.50 11.40 9.65
CA ILE A 95 -11.38 11.66 10.55
C ILE A 95 -11.18 13.17 10.65
N CYS A 96 -10.77 13.63 11.84
CA CYS A 96 -10.31 14.98 12.08
C CYS A 96 -8.92 14.91 12.71
N TRP A 97 -8.07 15.87 12.40
CA TRP A 97 -6.73 15.98 12.98
C TRP A 97 -6.42 17.42 13.37
N GLU A 98 -5.62 17.56 14.43
CA GLU A 98 -5.00 18.81 14.85
C GLU A 98 -3.56 18.50 15.28
N PHE A 99 -2.59 19.31 14.88
CA PHE A 99 -1.21 19.17 15.33
C PHE A 99 -0.48 20.52 15.38
N ALA A 100 0.55 20.56 16.23
CA ALA A 100 1.47 21.67 16.35
C ALA A 100 2.84 21.12 16.75
N THR A 101 3.90 21.86 16.42
CA THR A 101 5.28 21.54 16.79
C THR A 101 5.84 22.63 17.69
N ASP A 102 6.98 22.36 18.33
CA ASP A 102 7.61 23.31 19.24
C ASP A 102 8.33 24.44 18.52
N ASP A 103 9.45 24.13 17.85
CA ASP A 103 10.36 25.16 17.35
C ASP A 103 10.53 25.17 15.83
N TYR A 104 10.18 24.08 15.16
CA TYR A 104 10.43 23.89 13.72
C TYR A 104 9.20 23.40 12.99
N ASP A 105 9.11 23.65 11.69
CA ASP A 105 8.11 23.04 10.84
C ASP A 105 8.35 21.53 10.68
N ILE A 106 7.34 20.85 10.15
CA ILE A 106 7.40 19.41 9.88
C ILE A 106 6.67 19.10 8.58
N GLY A 107 7.12 18.07 7.86
CA GLY A 107 6.38 17.49 6.75
C GLY A 107 5.13 16.78 7.28
N PHE A 108 3.97 17.08 6.70
CA PHE A 108 2.72 16.41 7.05
C PHE A 108 1.91 16.07 5.81
N GLY A 109 1.44 14.84 5.75
CA GLY A 109 0.53 14.33 4.72
C GLY A 109 -0.41 13.28 5.32
N VAL A 110 -1.47 12.97 4.57
CA VAL A 110 -2.51 12.02 4.97
C VAL A 110 -2.79 11.09 3.81
N TYR A 111 -2.78 9.79 4.09
CA TYR A 111 -3.07 8.73 3.14
C TYR A 111 -4.18 7.84 3.70
N PHE A 112 -5.07 7.38 2.84
CA PHE A 112 -6.07 6.36 3.16
C PHE A 112 -5.53 4.98 2.81
N ASP A 113 -5.46 4.08 3.78
CA ASP A 113 -5.10 2.68 3.57
C ASP A 113 -6.37 1.88 3.27
N TRP A 114 -6.50 1.32 2.06
CA TRP A 114 -7.66 0.51 1.65
C TRP A 114 -7.71 -0.88 2.31
N THR A 115 -6.74 -1.20 3.17
CA THR A 115 -6.75 -2.45 3.94
C THR A 115 -7.94 -2.46 4.92
N THR A 116 -8.67 -3.57 4.94
CA THR A 116 -9.74 -3.77 5.92
C THR A 116 -9.18 -3.75 7.34
N VAL A 117 -9.86 -3.02 8.22
CA VAL A 117 -9.47 -2.91 9.63
C VAL A 117 -10.22 -3.94 10.46
N THR A 118 -9.52 -4.61 11.37
CA THR A 118 -10.10 -5.59 12.31
C THR A 118 -10.16 -5.05 13.75
N SER A 119 -9.62 -3.86 13.98
CA SER A 119 -9.52 -3.20 15.30
C SER A 119 -9.62 -1.69 15.14
N THR A 120 -10.15 -1.02 16.16
CA THR A 120 -10.22 0.45 16.27
C THR A 120 -9.02 1.05 16.99
N ALA A 121 -8.04 0.24 17.40
CA ALA A 121 -6.85 0.71 18.09
C ALA A 121 -5.93 1.53 17.17
N ILE A 122 -5.56 2.73 17.62
CA ILE A 122 -4.58 3.57 16.94
C ILE A 122 -3.19 2.98 17.13
N THR A 123 -2.40 2.92 16.05
CA THR A 123 -1.02 2.42 16.08
C THR A 123 -0.05 3.46 15.57
N VAL A 124 1.19 3.41 16.07
CA VAL A 124 2.26 4.33 15.72
C VAL A 124 3.47 3.54 15.26
N HIS A 125 3.98 3.88 14.08
CA HIS A 125 5.19 3.30 13.51
C HIS A 125 6.24 4.39 13.32
N VAL A 126 7.49 4.09 13.66
CA VAL A 126 8.64 4.96 13.42
C VAL A 126 9.54 4.25 12.44
N SER A 127 9.83 4.91 11.34
CA SER A 127 10.78 4.45 10.34
C SER A 127 11.91 5.48 10.25
N GLU A 128 13.13 5.00 10.11
CA GLU A 128 14.24 5.86 9.71
C GLU A 128 14.11 6.08 8.20
N SER A 129 14.09 7.34 7.77
CA SER A 129 14.25 7.68 6.36
C SER A 129 15.64 7.21 5.97
N SER A 130 15.73 6.04 5.35
CA SER A 130 16.99 5.53 4.81
C SER A 130 17.49 6.56 3.81
N ASP A 131 18.53 7.31 4.19
CA ASP A 131 19.28 8.23 3.32
C ASP A 131 20.28 7.42 2.47
N GLU A 132 19.83 6.24 2.02
CA GLU A 132 20.57 5.35 1.13
C GLU A 132 19.70 5.20 -0.12
N GLU A 133 19.89 6.14 -1.04
CA GLU A 133 19.86 5.83 -2.47
C GLU A 133 21.03 4.84 -2.72
N ASP A 134 20.91 3.60 -2.24
CA ASP A 134 21.80 2.53 -2.71
C ASP A 134 21.08 1.85 -3.88
N GLU A 135 21.72 1.96 -5.03
CA GLU A 135 21.33 1.33 -6.28
C GLU A 135 21.46 -0.20 -6.13
N GLU A 136 20.53 -0.85 -5.44
CA GLU A 136 20.39 -2.31 -5.52
C GLU A 136 19.71 -2.66 -6.84
N GLU A 137 20.54 -2.66 -7.88
CA GLU A 137 20.40 -3.50 -9.07
C GLU A 137 20.41 -4.99 -8.65
N ASP A 138 19.74 -5.84 -9.44
CA ASP A 138 19.62 -7.30 -9.35
C ASP A 138 18.55 -7.85 -8.36
N GLU A 139 17.62 -8.73 -8.74
CA GLU A 139 17.73 -9.88 -9.63
C GLU A 139 16.33 -10.31 -10.17
N GLU A 140 16.31 -10.90 -11.37
CA GLU A 140 15.16 -11.46 -12.08
C GLU A 140 14.18 -12.27 -11.22
N ILE A 141 12.89 -11.98 -11.38
CA ILE A 141 11.89 -13.06 -11.53
C ILE A 141 11.09 -12.78 -12.80
N GLU A 142 11.66 -13.17 -13.94
CA GLU A 142 10.92 -13.28 -15.19
C GLU A 142 9.85 -14.38 -15.03
N GLY A 143 8.59 -13.96 -14.96
CA GLY A 143 7.49 -14.92 -14.86
C GLY A 143 6.12 -14.28 -14.77
N LEU A 144 5.59 -13.85 -15.92
CA LEU A 144 4.18 -13.50 -16.18
C LEU A 144 3.71 -12.10 -15.74
N SER A 145 4.22 -11.05 -16.40
CA SER A 145 3.46 -9.79 -16.50
C SER A 145 2.67 -9.77 -17.82
N PRO A 146 1.34 -9.55 -17.82
CA PRO A 146 0.60 -9.30 -19.04
C PRO A 146 1.10 -8.01 -19.70
N VAL A 147 1.15 -8.00 -21.03
CA VAL A 147 1.57 -6.87 -21.87
C VAL A 147 0.89 -5.56 -21.41
N GLY A 148 1.64 -4.73 -20.70
CA GLY A 148 1.17 -3.46 -20.16
C GLY A 148 2.30 -2.71 -19.47
N ASP A 149 2.93 -1.82 -20.23
CA ASP A 149 3.85 -0.75 -19.80
C ASP A 149 4.82 -1.10 -18.64
N VAL A 150 6.00 -1.60 -19.01
CA VAL A 150 7.11 -1.97 -18.11
C VAL A 150 7.71 -0.75 -17.40
N GLU A 151 7.47 0.49 -17.87
CA GLU A 151 7.92 1.71 -17.16
C GLU A 151 7.11 1.99 -15.89
N ARG A 152 6.00 1.25 -15.69
CA ARG A 152 5.14 1.34 -14.52
C ARG A 152 5.59 0.36 -13.42
N GLY A 153 6.84 0.52 -12.97
CA GLY A 153 7.42 -0.27 -11.88
C GLY A 153 6.59 -0.26 -10.59
N SER A 154 7.09 -0.97 -9.56
CA SER A 154 6.48 -1.30 -8.26
C SER A 154 5.70 -0.20 -7.50
N LYS A 155 5.82 1.07 -7.92
CA LYS A 155 4.98 2.21 -7.51
C LYS A 155 3.49 2.02 -7.79
N SER A 156 3.10 1.18 -8.76
CA SER A 156 1.69 0.89 -9.05
C SER A 156 0.98 0.18 -7.88
N TYR A 157 1.66 -0.75 -7.20
CA TYR A 157 1.11 -1.48 -6.05
C TYR A 157 0.85 -0.58 -4.84
N LEU A 158 1.79 0.33 -4.52
CA LEU A 158 1.63 1.29 -3.42
C LEU A 158 0.50 2.28 -3.71
N ARG A 159 0.37 2.75 -4.95
CA ARG A 159 -0.74 3.61 -5.39
C ARG A 159 -2.10 2.89 -5.34
N ASN A 160 -2.12 1.56 -5.49
CA ASN A 160 -3.32 0.77 -5.33
C ASN A 160 -3.69 0.51 -3.86
N ARG A 161 -2.72 0.51 -2.94
CA ARG A 161 -2.97 0.30 -1.50
C ARG A 161 -3.33 1.60 -0.77
N TYR A 162 -2.68 2.70 -1.14
CA TYR A 162 -2.87 3.99 -0.48
C TYR A 162 -3.48 5.02 -1.43
N GLY A 163 -4.61 5.59 -1.02
CA GLY A 163 -5.16 6.78 -1.67
C GLY A 163 -4.61 8.05 -1.00
N GLU A 164 -4.10 8.99 -1.78
CA GLU A 164 -3.61 10.26 -1.25
C GLU A 164 -4.77 11.19 -0.89
N ILE A 165 -4.86 11.60 0.38
CA ILE A 165 -5.82 12.61 0.85
C ILE A 165 -5.14 13.98 0.87
N THR A 166 -3.94 14.05 1.44
CA THR A 166 -3.12 15.26 1.48
C THR A 166 -1.68 14.88 1.19
N PRO A 167 -1.05 15.41 0.13
CA PRO A 167 0.37 15.19 -0.13
C PRO A 167 1.22 15.72 1.03
N VAL A 168 2.41 15.13 1.19
CA VAL A 168 3.36 15.56 2.22
C VAL A 168 3.98 16.90 1.82
N TYR A 169 3.67 17.94 2.59
CA TYR A 169 4.32 19.25 2.47
C TYR A 169 4.74 19.76 3.84
N ARG A 170 5.79 20.59 3.87
CA ARG A 170 6.23 21.27 5.10
C ARG A 170 5.16 22.24 5.58
N ARG A 171 4.80 22.14 6.86
CA ARG A 171 3.78 22.97 7.52
C ARG A 171 4.41 23.78 8.64
N ASN A 172 4.14 25.09 8.67
CA ASN A 172 4.54 26.02 9.73
C ASN A 172 3.78 25.78 11.06
N SER A 173 3.70 24.53 11.49
CA SER A 173 3.01 24.04 12.69
C SER A 173 3.64 24.51 14.00
N HIS A 174 4.82 25.13 13.95
CA HIS A 174 5.47 25.83 15.05
C HIS A 174 4.95 27.26 15.24
N ARG A 175 4.12 27.77 14.30
CA ARG A 175 3.55 29.13 14.34
C ARG A 175 2.05 29.12 14.61
N GLU A 176 1.35 28.14 14.05
CA GLU A 176 -0.10 28.01 14.11
C GLU A 176 -0.50 26.54 14.13
N VAL A 177 -1.56 26.20 14.88
CA VAL A 177 -2.07 24.84 14.94
C VAL A 177 -2.64 24.49 13.57
N GLN A 178 -2.14 23.40 12.98
CA GLN A 178 -2.63 22.86 11.73
C GLN A 178 -3.78 21.91 12.01
N ALA A 179 -4.87 22.02 11.26
CA ALA A 179 -6.03 21.16 11.45
C ALA A 179 -6.67 20.78 10.12
N GLY A 180 -7.41 19.68 10.13
CA GLY A 180 -8.14 19.23 8.96
C GLY A 180 -9.13 18.12 9.25
N SER A 181 -9.93 17.80 8.23
CA SER A 181 -10.85 16.67 8.25
C SER A 181 -11.03 16.05 6.87
N HIS A 182 -11.39 14.78 6.84
CA HIS A 182 -11.68 14.05 5.62
C HIS A 182 -12.77 13.01 5.88
N GLN A 183 -13.79 12.96 5.01
CA GLN A 183 -14.87 11.97 5.10
C GLN A 183 -14.33 10.57 4.77
N TYR A 184 -14.80 9.54 5.47
CA TYR A 184 -14.42 8.19 5.09
C TYR A 184 -14.93 7.88 3.68
N PRO A 185 -14.11 7.29 2.80
CA PRO A 185 -14.63 6.71 1.57
C PRO A 185 -15.59 5.59 1.96
N GLY A 186 -16.82 5.68 1.43
CA GLY A 186 -18.02 4.97 1.91
C GLY A 186 -17.89 3.46 2.04
#